data_AF-A0A4Y7T589-F1
#
_entry.id   AF-A0A4Y7T589-F1
#
_cell.length_a   1.000
_cell.length_b   1.000
_cell.length_c   1.000
_cell.angle_alpha   90.00
_cell.angle_beta   90.00
_cell.angle_gamma   90.00
#
_symmetry.space_group_name_H-M   'P 1'
#
loop_
_entity.id
_entity.type
_entity.pdbx_description
1 polymer ?
#
loop_
_entity_poly.entity_id
_entity_poly.type
_entity_poly.pdbx_seq_one_letter_code
_entity_poly.pdbx_strand_id
1 'polypeptide(L)'
;MTSSWTSPLSGFLDRADPYRRSHADFKPPRSALLLAVLRNTPVEPEGFTLAVFSADSKGDKSKKHYAVDKLGRVKVLQEGDVETLKGLLRSVEELPVTEAFRNTWVLQHERTSQAIDRVLIPKSYEEEYLETSVQGFDYEKRVLRRPVDGLEELPQSLWEVTGALLESRGGDGEEQGDVLAYVRSVLGNVF
;
A
#
# COMPACT_ATOMS: atom_id res chain seq x y z
N MET A 1 -15.04 -18.09 1.86
CA MET A 1 -14.21 -18.44 3.03
C MET A 1 -13.96 -17.14 3.76
N THR A 2 -14.54 -16.97 4.95
CA THR A 2 -14.33 -15.79 5.78
C THR A 2 -12.96 -15.93 6.44
N SER A 3 -11.98 -15.20 5.91
CA SER A 3 -10.62 -15.14 6.43
C SER A 3 -10.63 -14.82 7.93
N SER A 4 -9.85 -15.56 8.73
CA SER A 4 -9.66 -15.30 10.17
C SER A 4 -8.75 -14.12 10.45
N TRP A 5 -8.36 -13.38 9.41
CA TRP A 5 -7.57 -12.17 9.54
C TRP A 5 -8.39 -11.06 10.20
N THR A 6 -8.16 -10.85 11.50
CA THR A 6 -8.75 -9.76 12.27
C THR A 6 -7.74 -8.62 12.39
N SER A 7 -7.78 -7.70 11.43
CA SER A 7 -6.99 -6.47 11.47
C SER A 7 -7.84 -5.27 11.89
N PRO A 8 -7.30 -4.35 12.71
CA PRO A 8 -7.92 -3.04 12.91
C PRO A 8 -8.15 -2.28 11.59
N LEU A 9 -7.30 -2.53 10.58
CA LEU A 9 -7.40 -1.91 9.26
C LEU A 9 -8.25 -2.71 8.26
N SER A 10 -8.76 -3.89 8.61
CA SER A 10 -9.60 -4.65 7.67
C SER A 10 -10.85 -3.85 7.32
N GLY A 11 -11.16 -3.73 6.04
CA GLY A 11 -12.27 -2.96 5.50
C GLY A 11 -12.08 -1.44 5.58
N PHE A 12 -10.87 -0.92 5.80
CA PHE A 12 -10.67 0.54 5.97
C PHE A 12 -11.14 1.35 4.75
N LEU A 13 -10.96 0.81 3.53
CA LEU A 13 -11.46 1.45 2.31
C LEU A 13 -12.97 1.35 2.15
N ASP A 14 -13.61 0.34 2.72
CA ASP A 14 -15.07 0.19 2.67
C ASP A 14 -15.75 1.15 3.65
N ARG A 15 -15.09 1.46 4.77
CA ARG A 15 -15.50 2.50 5.72
C ARG A 15 -15.20 3.93 5.26
N ALA A 16 -14.36 4.10 4.25
CA ALA A 16 -13.95 5.41 3.77
C ALA A 16 -15.11 6.15 3.08
N ASP A 17 -15.18 7.45 3.30
CA ASP A 17 -16.21 8.29 2.71
C ASP A 17 -15.97 8.51 1.20
N PRO A 18 -17.03 8.65 0.39
CA PRO A 18 -16.86 8.94 -1.03
C PRO A 18 -16.23 10.33 -1.24
N TYR A 19 -15.32 10.45 -2.20
CA TYR A 19 -14.80 11.74 -2.62
C TYR A 19 -15.89 12.50 -3.39
N ARG A 20 -16.42 13.57 -2.77
CA ARG A 20 -17.57 14.32 -3.31
C ARG A 20 -17.21 15.38 -4.37
N ARG A 21 -15.92 15.54 -4.69
CA ARG A 21 -15.45 16.47 -5.73
C ARG A 21 -15.20 15.71 -7.03
N SER A 22 -14.97 16.44 -8.12
CA SER A 22 -14.54 15.82 -9.37
C SER A 22 -13.22 15.09 -9.16
N HIS A 23 -13.13 13.85 -9.64
CA HIS A 23 -11.90 13.06 -9.58
C HIS A 23 -10.77 13.76 -10.36
N ALA A 24 -11.09 14.49 -11.43
CA ALA A 24 -10.13 15.27 -12.21
C ALA A 24 -9.47 16.42 -11.42
N ASP A 25 -10.10 16.85 -10.31
CA ASP A 25 -9.55 17.87 -9.41
C ASP A 25 -8.62 17.27 -8.34
N PHE A 26 -8.48 15.94 -8.29
CA PHE A 26 -7.59 15.27 -7.34
C PHE A 26 -6.15 15.26 -7.85
N LYS A 27 -5.40 16.30 -7.47
CA LYS A 27 -3.98 16.51 -7.79
C LYS A 27 -3.19 16.88 -6.51
N PRO A 28 -3.05 15.97 -5.54
CA PRO A 28 -2.28 16.22 -4.33
C PRO A 28 -0.79 16.40 -4.61
N PRO A 29 -0.07 17.29 -3.92
CA PRO A 29 1.37 17.43 -4.13
C PRO A 29 2.10 16.13 -3.79
N ARG A 30 3.26 15.88 -4.41
CA ARG A 30 4.08 14.68 -4.12
C ARG A 30 4.44 14.57 -2.63
N SER A 31 4.70 15.69 -1.97
CA SER A 31 4.96 15.75 -0.53
C SER A 31 3.79 15.32 0.34
N ALA A 32 2.57 15.22 -0.21
CA ALA A 32 1.42 14.68 0.50
C ALA A 32 1.37 13.15 0.47
N LEU A 33 2.14 12.47 -0.39
CA LEU A 33 2.17 11.01 -0.44
C LEU A 33 2.62 10.44 0.91
N LEU A 34 1.85 9.50 1.45
CA LEU A 34 2.17 8.76 2.67
C LEU A 34 2.71 7.38 2.37
N LEU A 35 2.12 6.70 1.39
CA LEU A 35 2.58 5.40 0.90
C LEU A 35 2.02 5.13 -0.49
N ALA A 36 2.66 4.21 -1.21
CA ALA A 36 2.08 3.55 -2.36
C ALA A 36 2.32 2.04 -2.32
N VAL A 37 1.42 1.28 -2.94
CA VAL A 37 1.55 -0.16 -3.12
C VAL A 37 1.51 -0.49 -4.59
N LEU A 38 2.54 -1.22 -5.02
CA LEU A 38 2.62 -1.80 -6.35
C LEU A 38 2.64 -3.32 -6.23
N ARG A 39 2.07 -4.01 -7.20
CA ARG A 39 2.10 -5.46 -7.29
C ARG A 39 2.90 -5.87 -8.51
N ASN A 40 3.84 -6.78 -8.32
CA ASN A 40 4.63 -7.37 -9.38
C ASN A 40 4.18 -8.82 -9.60
N THR A 41 3.74 -9.09 -10.82
CA THR A 41 3.42 -10.42 -11.34
C THR A 41 3.93 -10.55 -12.77
N PRO A 42 4.06 -11.77 -13.32
CA PRO A 42 4.49 -11.95 -14.71
C PRO A 42 3.59 -11.26 -15.76
N VAL A 43 2.30 -11.08 -15.45
CA VAL A 43 1.31 -10.43 -16.34
C VAL A 43 1.15 -8.93 -16.08
N GLU A 44 1.51 -8.47 -14.88
CA GLU A 44 1.41 -7.08 -14.44
C GLU A 44 2.63 -6.78 -13.56
N PRO A 45 3.80 -6.44 -14.16
CA PRO A 45 5.06 -6.32 -13.42
C PRO A 45 5.10 -5.09 -12.49
N GLU A 46 4.31 -4.06 -12.78
CA GLU A 46 4.23 -2.80 -12.03
C GLU A 46 2.78 -2.37 -11.81
N GLY A 47 1.94 -3.30 -11.38
CA GLY A 47 0.53 -3.08 -11.16
C GLY A 47 0.27 -2.12 -10.02
N PHE A 48 -0.35 -0.98 -10.30
CA PHE A 48 -0.77 -0.06 -9.26
C PHE A 48 -1.88 -0.69 -8.40
N THR A 49 -1.72 -0.66 -7.08
CA THR A 49 -2.71 -1.18 -6.13
C THR A 49 -3.40 -0.06 -5.37
N LEU A 50 -2.61 0.78 -4.69
CA LEU A 50 -3.13 1.87 -3.86
C LEU A 50 -2.08 2.97 -3.70
N ALA A 51 -2.52 4.22 -3.53
CA ALA A 51 -1.73 5.29 -2.93
C ALA A 51 -2.53 6.02 -1.85
N VAL A 52 -1.86 6.42 -0.77
CA VAL A 52 -2.47 7.22 0.31
C VAL A 52 -1.80 8.59 0.36
N PHE A 53 -2.61 9.63 0.47
CA PHE A 53 -2.20 11.02 0.52
C PHE A 53 -2.73 11.71 1.78
N SER A 54 -1.95 12.65 2.30
CA SER A 54 -2.24 13.45 3.50
C SER A 54 -2.96 14.78 3.22
N ALA A 55 -3.20 15.09 1.94
CA ALA A 55 -3.93 16.26 1.48
C ALA A 55 -4.48 16.01 0.07
N ASP A 56 -5.39 16.88 -0.39
CA ASP A 56 -5.77 17.00 -1.81
C ASP A 56 -5.16 18.29 -2.43
N SER A 57 -5.55 18.63 -3.66
CA SER A 57 -5.03 19.77 -4.42
C SER A 57 -5.18 21.13 -3.76
N LYS A 58 -6.15 21.32 -2.87
CA LYS A 58 -6.46 22.65 -2.33
C LYS A 58 -5.78 22.93 -0.99
N GLY A 59 -4.88 22.05 -0.54
CA GLY A 59 -4.26 22.16 0.77
C GLY A 59 -5.34 22.30 1.86
N ASP A 60 -6.43 21.54 1.70
CA ASP A 60 -7.64 21.67 2.51
C ASP A 60 -7.23 21.70 4.00
N LYS A 61 -7.66 22.75 4.72
CA LYS A 61 -7.34 22.90 6.15
C LYS A 61 -7.97 21.77 6.98
N SER A 62 -8.91 21.03 6.40
CA SER A 62 -9.36 19.77 6.96
C SER A 62 -8.22 18.76 6.88
N LYS A 63 -7.76 18.26 8.04
CA LYS A 63 -6.76 17.18 8.18
C LYS A 63 -7.31 15.85 7.64
N LYS A 64 -7.65 15.80 6.36
CA LYS A 64 -8.21 14.63 5.68
C LYS A 64 -7.13 13.91 4.92
N HIS A 65 -7.30 12.60 4.85
CA HIS A 65 -6.44 11.71 4.10
C HIS A 65 -7.25 11.06 2.99
N TYR A 66 -6.57 10.77 1.89
CA TYR A 66 -7.21 10.30 0.67
C TYR A 66 -6.52 9.03 0.23
N ALA A 67 -7.29 8.02 -0.12
CA ALA A 67 -6.80 6.83 -0.79
C ALA A 67 -7.22 6.86 -2.26
N VAL A 68 -6.31 6.45 -3.14
CA VAL A 68 -6.59 6.17 -4.55
C VAL A 68 -6.38 4.69 -4.77
N ASP A 69 -7.42 3.98 -5.20
CA ASP A 69 -7.35 2.54 -5.48
C ASP A 69 -6.93 2.22 -6.92
N LYS A 70 -6.79 0.92 -7.23
CA LYS A 70 -6.38 0.43 -8.55
C LYS A 70 -7.20 0.97 -9.73
N LEU A 71 -8.46 1.38 -9.51
CA LEU A 71 -9.35 1.94 -10.54
C LEU A 71 -9.28 3.48 -10.58
N GLY A 72 -8.42 4.10 -9.78
CA GLY A 72 -8.30 5.56 -9.67
C GLY A 72 -9.42 6.21 -8.88
N ARG A 73 -10.24 5.45 -8.14
CA ARG A 73 -11.30 6.00 -7.31
C ARG A 73 -10.69 6.65 -6.08
N VAL A 74 -11.11 7.86 -5.79
CA VAL A 74 -10.64 8.61 -4.61
C VAL A 74 -11.62 8.36 -3.46
N LYS A 75 -11.10 7.98 -2.30
CA LYS A 75 -11.86 7.82 -1.06
C LYS A 75 -11.24 8.66 0.05
N VAL A 76 -12.07 9.19 0.93
CA VAL A 76 -11.65 9.96 2.11
C VAL A 76 -11.56 9.02 3.31
N LEU A 77 -10.35 8.82 3.83
CA LEU A 77 -10.10 7.89 4.91
C LEU A 77 -10.57 8.43 6.26
N GLN A 78 -10.98 7.53 7.15
CA GLN A 78 -11.31 7.85 8.54
C GLN A 78 -10.03 8.13 9.34
N GLU A 79 -10.07 9.09 10.26
CA GLU A 79 -8.89 9.52 11.03
C GLU A 79 -8.26 8.36 11.84
N GLY A 80 -9.08 7.50 12.45
CA GLY A 80 -8.59 6.35 13.23
C GLY A 80 -7.84 5.30 12.39
N ASP A 81 -8.29 5.07 11.15
CA ASP A 81 -7.63 4.16 10.22
C ASP A 81 -6.28 4.73 9.78
N VAL A 82 -6.22 6.04 9.53
CA VAL A 82 -4.99 6.74 9.15
C VAL A 82 -3.95 6.68 10.26
N GLU A 83 -4.34 6.95 11.50
CA GLU A 83 -3.40 6.91 12.63
C GLU A 83 -2.86 5.50 12.89
N THR A 84 -3.73 4.49 12.74
CA THR A 84 -3.31 3.08 12.80
C THR A 84 -2.32 2.75 11.68
N LEU A 85 -2.62 3.15 10.44
CA LEU A 85 -1.75 2.96 9.30
C LEU A 85 -0.39 3.62 9.49
N LYS A 86 -0.34 4.89 9.91
CA LYS A 86 0.91 5.59 10.21
C LYS A 86 1.71 4.89 11.30
N GLY A 87 1.05 4.39 12.35
CA GLY A 87 1.70 3.63 13.42
C GLY A 87 2.40 2.39 12.87
N LEU A 88 1.70 1.62 12.02
CA LEU A 88 2.28 0.43 11.39
C LEU A 88 3.42 0.78 10.42
N LEU A 89 3.30 1.86 9.64
CA LEU A 89 4.36 2.29 8.72
C LEU A 89 5.65 2.64 9.46
N ARG A 90 5.57 3.34 10.60
CA ARG A 90 6.75 3.60 11.45
C ARG A 90 7.41 2.30 11.89
N SER A 91 6.62 1.31 12.30
CA SER A 91 7.16 -0.01 12.65
C SER A 91 7.72 -0.78 11.44
N VAL A 92 7.24 -0.53 10.21
CA VAL A 92 7.82 -1.10 8.98
C VAL A 92 9.16 -0.43 8.65
N GLU A 93 9.29 0.88 8.90
CA GLU A 93 10.54 1.62 8.71
C GLU A 93 11.68 1.14 9.61
N GLU A 94 11.35 0.58 10.77
CA GLU A 94 12.30 0.05 11.75
C GLU A 94 12.69 -1.42 11.50
N LEU A 95 12.08 -2.09 10.50
CA LEU A 95 12.38 -3.49 10.20
C LEU A 95 13.79 -3.66 9.63
N PRO A 96 14.44 -4.81 9.89
CA PRO A 96 15.71 -5.12 9.26
C PRO A 96 15.55 -5.20 7.74
N VAL A 97 16.57 -4.72 7.03
CA VAL A 97 16.63 -4.83 5.57
C VAL A 97 16.96 -6.29 5.22
N THR A 98 16.13 -6.89 4.37
CA THR A 98 16.45 -8.17 3.76
C THR A 98 17.55 -7.96 2.70
N GLU A 99 18.53 -8.84 2.63
CA GLU A 99 19.52 -8.85 1.53
C GLU A 99 18.91 -9.31 0.19
N ALA A 100 17.60 -9.52 0.14
CA ALA A 100 16.88 -9.93 -1.05
C ALA A 100 16.57 -8.75 -1.97
N PHE A 101 16.35 -9.05 -3.25
CA PHE A 101 15.90 -8.07 -4.24
C PHE A 101 14.70 -7.27 -3.72
N ARG A 102 14.75 -5.93 -3.82
CA ARG A 102 13.67 -5.01 -3.41
C ARG A 102 13.21 -5.18 -1.95
N ASN A 103 14.15 -5.53 -1.07
CA ASN A 103 13.89 -5.74 0.35
C ASN A 103 12.69 -6.69 0.58
N THR A 104 12.69 -7.83 -0.12
CA THR A 104 11.55 -8.75 -0.16
C THR A 104 11.58 -9.79 0.96
N TRP A 105 10.53 -9.78 1.78
CA TRP A 105 10.18 -10.81 2.74
C TRP A 105 9.40 -11.91 2.04
N VAL A 106 9.95 -13.13 2.01
CA VAL A 106 9.37 -14.23 1.24
C VAL A 106 8.65 -15.20 2.19
N LEU A 107 7.33 -15.28 2.07
CA LEU A 107 6.56 -16.29 2.80
C LEU A 107 6.81 -17.71 2.25
N GLN A 108 6.76 -18.69 3.13
CA GLN A 108 6.90 -20.09 2.76
C GLN A 108 5.63 -20.59 2.08
N HIS A 109 5.77 -21.01 0.82
CA HIS A 109 4.71 -21.60 0.01
C HIS A 109 5.21 -22.85 -0.71
N GLU A 110 4.29 -23.74 -1.08
CA GLU A 110 4.60 -24.92 -1.89
C GLU A 110 5.00 -24.56 -3.33
N ARG A 111 4.54 -23.41 -3.84
CA ARG A 111 4.79 -22.91 -5.20
C ARG A 111 5.70 -21.69 -5.17
N THR A 112 6.58 -21.57 -6.16
CA THR A 112 7.63 -20.53 -6.24
C THR A 112 7.21 -19.25 -6.97
N SER A 113 6.19 -19.28 -7.84
CA SER A 113 5.77 -18.14 -8.66
C SER A 113 4.69 -17.30 -7.99
N GLN A 114 5.00 -16.71 -6.83
CA GLN A 114 4.08 -15.84 -6.11
C GLN A 114 4.29 -14.36 -6.48
N ALA A 115 3.21 -13.59 -6.41
CA ALA A 115 3.24 -12.14 -6.58
C ALA A 115 4.13 -11.48 -5.51
N ILE A 116 4.73 -10.34 -5.85
CA ILE A 116 5.47 -9.49 -4.92
C ILE A 116 4.70 -8.20 -4.74
N ASP A 117 4.24 -7.94 -3.54
CA ASP A 117 3.54 -6.71 -3.16
C ASP A 117 4.57 -5.76 -2.52
N ARG A 118 4.80 -4.61 -3.15
CA ARG A 118 5.83 -3.62 -2.80
C ARG A 118 5.19 -2.47 -2.05
N VAL A 119 5.59 -2.24 -0.80
CA VAL A 119 5.19 -1.07 -0.02
C VAL A 119 6.28 -0.01 -0.16
N LEU A 120 5.89 1.14 -0.70
CA LEU A 120 6.76 2.29 -0.97
C LEU A 120 6.40 3.43 -0.01
N ILE A 121 7.32 3.77 0.89
CA ILE A 121 7.16 4.88 1.83
C ILE A 121 8.10 6.01 1.38
N PRO A 122 7.60 7.21 1.05
CA PRO A 122 8.44 8.29 0.57
C PRO A 122 9.42 8.75 1.66
N LYS A 123 10.68 8.97 1.29
CA LYS A 123 11.69 9.57 2.16
C LYS A 123 11.77 11.09 1.96
N SER A 124 12.42 11.77 2.89
CA SER A 124 12.54 13.24 2.94
C SER A 124 13.26 13.86 1.74
N TYR A 125 14.03 13.07 0.99
CA TYR A 125 14.75 13.51 -0.21
C TYR A 125 13.98 13.08 -1.46
N GLU A 126 13.85 14.00 -2.41
CA GLU A 126 13.02 13.86 -3.60
C GLU A 126 13.35 12.57 -4.38
N GLU A 127 12.31 11.87 -4.82
CA GLU A 127 12.36 10.61 -5.59
C GLU A 127 12.82 9.33 -4.87
N GLU A 128 13.21 9.40 -3.60
CA GLU A 128 13.58 8.19 -2.85
C GLU A 128 12.41 7.59 -2.07
N TYR A 129 12.34 6.26 -2.10
CA TYR A 129 11.40 5.46 -1.31
C TYR A 129 12.17 4.52 -0.38
N LEU A 130 11.69 4.39 0.86
CA LEU A 130 11.90 3.15 1.57
C LEU A 130 10.99 2.11 0.93
N GLU A 131 11.61 1.09 0.35
CA GLU A 131 10.90 -0.03 -0.25
C GLU A 131 11.00 -1.25 0.68
N THR A 132 9.86 -1.83 1.02
CA THR A 132 9.73 -3.10 1.73
C THR A 132 8.70 -3.95 1.01
N SER A 133 9.06 -5.16 0.62
CA SER A 133 8.20 -6.00 -0.22
C SER A 133 7.82 -7.29 0.50
N VAL A 134 6.66 -7.86 0.16
CA VAL A 134 6.24 -9.19 0.60
C VAL A 134 5.95 -10.05 -0.62
N GLN A 135 6.59 -11.22 -0.69
CA GLN A 135 6.31 -12.20 -1.73
C GLN A 135 5.38 -13.29 -1.21
N GLY A 136 4.28 -13.50 -1.94
CA GLY A 136 3.29 -14.52 -1.61
C GLY A 136 2.55 -14.22 -0.34
N PHE A 137 2.07 -12.98 -0.16
CA PHE A 137 1.25 -12.62 1.00
C PHE A 137 0.11 -13.63 1.23
N ASP A 138 -0.11 -14.00 2.49
CA ASP A 138 -1.12 -14.95 2.92
C ASP A 138 -1.79 -14.43 4.22
N TYR A 139 -3.12 -14.48 4.28
CA TYR A 139 -3.91 -13.98 5.41
C TYR A 139 -3.92 -14.93 6.61
N GLU A 140 -3.37 -16.13 6.49
CA GLU A 140 -3.33 -17.15 7.53
C GLU A 140 -1.90 -17.54 7.89
N LYS A 141 -0.98 -17.51 6.91
CA LYS A 141 0.40 -17.95 7.08
C LYS A 141 1.37 -16.78 7.14
N ARG A 142 2.27 -16.81 8.12
CA ARG A 142 3.34 -15.81 8.29
C ARG A 142 4.75 -16.39 8.26
N VAL A 143 4.91 -17.71 8.21
CA VAL A 143 6.22 -18.34 8.22
C VAL A 143 7.03 -17.91 7.00
N LEU A 144 8.24 -17.43 7.23
CA LEU A 144 9.17 -17.02 6.20
C LEU A 144 9.88 -18.23 5.60
N ARG A 145 10.14 -18.18 4.30
CA ARG A 145 10.94 -19.21 3.60
C ARG A 145 12.36 -19.30 4.14
N ARG A 146 12.92 -18.16 4.58
CA ARG A 146 14.21 -18.05 5.26
C ARG A 146 14.08 -17.00 6.36
N PRO A 147 14.67 -17.23 7.54
CA PRO A 147 14.66 -16.21 8.58
C PRO A 147 15.37 -14.93 8.14
N VAL A 148 14.89 -13.79 8.62
CA VAL A 148 15.52 -12.47 8.41
C VAL A 148 15.91 -11.92 9.76
N ASP A 149 17.21 -11.73 9.99
CA ASP A 149 17.73 -11.24 11.28
C ASP A 149 17.17 -12.03 12.50
N GLY A 150 17.08 -13.36 12.35
CA GLY A 150 16.53 -14.25 13.38
C GLY A 150 14.99 -14.32 13.45
N LEU A 151 14.27 -13.53 12.66
CA LEU A 151 12.81 -13.60 12.58
C LEU A 151 12.38 -14.73 11.64
N GLU A 152 11.62 -15.70 12.16
CA GLU A 152 11.11 -16.84 11.39
C GLU A 152 9.73 -16.57 10.76
N GLU A 153 9.05 -15.52 11.23
CA GLU A 153 7.74 -15.11 10.75
C GLU A 153 7.75 -13.67 10.26
N LEU A 154 6.87 -13.37 9.30
CA LEU A 154 6.64 -12.02 8.80
C LEU A 154 6.21 -11.13 9.98
N PRO A 155 6.91 -10.00 10.23
CA PRO A 155 6.56 -9.09 11.30
C PRO A 155 5.10 -8.66 11.23
N GLN A 156 4.43 -8.57 12.38
CA GLN A 156 3.01 -8.26 12.42
C GLN A 156 2.71 -6.93 11.73
N SER A 157 3.54 -5.90 11.92
CA SER A 157 3.38 -4.61 11.26
C SER A 157 3.31 -4.72 9.73
N LEU A 158 4.24 -5.45 9.13
CA LEU A 158 4.31 -5.65 7.69
C LEU A 158 3.17 -6.53 7.18
N TRP A 159 2.78 -7.56 7.94
CA TRP A 159 1.65 -8.41 7.60
C TRP A 159 0.31 -7.64 7.61
N GLU A 160 0.07 -6.84 8.65
CA GLU A 160 -1.13 -6.01 8.80
C GLU A 160 -1.24 -4.98 7.68
N VAL A 161 -0.15 -4.24 7.41
CA VAL A 161 -0.11 -3.23 6.34
C VAL A 161 -0.33 -3.88 4.98
N THR A 162 0.36 -4.97 4.68
CA THR A 162 0.22 -5.63 3.37
C THR A 162 -1.19 -6.18 3.18
N GLY A 163 -1.75 -6.85 4.19
CA GLY A 163 -3.11 -7.40 4.13
C GLY A 163 -4.16 -6.31 3.89
N ALA A 164 -4.12 -5.23 4.66
CA ALA A 164 -5.08 -4.13 4.52
C ALA A 164 -5.02 -3.49 3.14
N LEU A 165 -3.81 -3.22 2.65
CA LEU A 165 -3.64 -2.55 1.36
C LEU A 165 -4.04 -3.46 0.19
N LEU A 166 -3.97 -4.79 0.34
CA LEU A 166 -4.42 -5.72 -0.70
C LEU A 166 -5.94 -5.89 -0.80
N GLU A 167 -6.70 -5.56 0.25
CA GLU A 167 -8.17 -5.48 0.15
C GLU A 167 -8.60 -4.52 -0.97
N SER A 168 -7.80 -3.49 -1.25
CA SER A 168 -8.04 -2.50 -2.31
C SER A 168 -8.01 -3.05 -3.74
N ARG A 169 -7.45 -4.25 -3.95
CA ARG A 169 -7.44 -4.89 -5.27
C ARG A 169 -8.77 -5.52 -5.64
N GLY A 170 -9.71 -5.64 -4.70
CA GLY A 170 -11.06 -6.07 -4.99
C GLY A 170 -11.85 -5.03 -5.80
N GLY A 171 -12.81 -5.50 -6.60
CA GLY A 171 -13.80 -4.64 -7.25
C GLY A 171 -13.62 -4.48 -8.76
N ASP A 172 -14.76 -4.43 -9.42
CA ASP A 172 -14.94 -4.14 -10.84
C ASP A 172 -15.46 -2.70 -10.99
N GLY A 173 -15.24 -2.11 -12.16
CA GLY A 173 -15.73 -0.77 -12.47
C GLY A 173 -14.94 -0.07 -13.56
N GLU A 174 -15.37 1.15 -13.87
CA GLU A 174 -14.70 2.01 -14.83
C GLU A 174 -13.47 2.67 -14.21
N GLU A 175 -12.35 2.64 -14.94
CA GLU A 175 -11.10 3.26 -14.54
C GLU A 175 -11.14 4.79 -14.68
N GLN A 176 -10.68 5.48 -13.64
CA GLN A 176 -10.44 6.92 -13.65
C GLN A 176 -9.03 7.19 -14.18
N GLY A 177 -8.86 7.04 -15.51
CA GLY A 177 -7.57 7.10 -16.19
C GLY A 177 -6.74 8.36 -15.87
N ASP A 178 -7.38 9.52 -15.79
CA ASP A 178 -6.70 10.79 -15.47
C ASP A 178 -6.09 10.79 -14.06
N VAL A 179 -6.80 10.22 -13.07
CA VAL A 179 -6.29 10.10 -11.69
C VAL A 179 -5.13 9.11 -11.65
N LEU A 180 -5.25 7.98 -12.33
CA LEU A 180 -4.19 6.97 -12.39
C LEU A 180 -2.93 7.53 -13.09
N ALA A 181 -3.09 8.22 -14.21
CA ALA A 181 -1.98 8.89 -14.89
C ALA A 181 -1.30 9.91 -13.99
N TYR A 182 -2.09 10.69 -13.24
CA TYR A 182 -1.55 11.64 -12.27
C TYR A 182 -0.78 10.94 -11.14
N VAL A 183 -1.37 9.93 -10.49
CA VAL A 183 -0.70 9.20 -9.41
C VAL A 183 0.59 8.55 -9.91
N ARG A 184 0.60 7.97 -11.12
CA ARG A 184 1.83 7.45 -11.74
C ARG A 184 2.89 8.54 -11.89
N SER A 185 2.51 9.73 -12.35
CA SER A 185 3.44 10.88 -12.43
C SER A 185 3.97 11.31 -11.06
N VAL A 186 3.14 11.23 -10.00
CA VAL A 186 3.57 11.54 -8.63
C VAL A 186 4.55 10.51 -8.11
N LEU A 187 4.38 9.24 -8.49
CA LEU A 187 5.25 8.14 -8.08
C LEU A 187 6.58 8.11 -8.84
N GLY A 188 6.61 8.58 -10.09
CA GLY A 188 7.84 8.74 -10.86
C GLY A 188 8.42 7.39 -11.31
N ASN A 189 9.71 7.18 -11.02
CA ASN A 189 10.56 6.10 -11.53
C ASN A 189 10.40 4.73 -10.82
N VAL A 190 9.25 4.46 -10.20
CA VAL A 190 8.99 3.18 -9.49
C VAL A 190 8.26 2.14 -10.35
N PHE A 191 7.78 2.59 -11.52
CA PHE A 191 7.33 1.79 -12.67
C PHE A 191 8.46 1.70 -13.71
#